data_AF-A0A9D6A2J6-F1
#
_entry.id   AF-A0A9D6A2J6-F1
#
_cell.length_a   1.000
_cell.length_b   1.000
_cell.length_c   1.000
_cell.angle_alpha   90.00
_cell.angle_beta   90.00
_cell.angle_gamma   90.00
#
_symmetry.space_group_name_H-M   'P 1'
#
loop_
_entity.id
_entity.type
_entity.pdbx_description
1 polymer ?
#
loop_
_entity_poly.entity_id
_entity_poly.type
_entity_poly.pdbx_seq_one_letter_code
_entity_poly.pdbx_strand_id
1 'polypeptide(L)'
;MENEMAFKFNKTQSQTNVPRVVMALEMSDNGNVSTLKYVVPRLSRTKVVAAQYDARRSVKGVGGAQLQAIVSNSLSGELLSSLEPIDGAPEVDKLVELIGDDNLEAFMTELFRLATEDYATLRAEGVEVLQ
;
A
#
# COMPACT_ATOMS: atom_id res chain seq x y z
N MET A 1 7.23 -0.18 -53.55
CA MET A 1 6.30 0.39 -52.55
C MET A 1 6.44 -0.49 -51.33
N GLU A 2 7.19 -0.01 -50.34
CA GLU A 2 7.43 -0.76 -49.11
C GLU A 2 6.17 -0.74 -48.26
N ASN A 3 5.75 -1.92 -47.79
CA ASN A 3 4.68 -2.04 -46.80
C ASN A 3 5.21 -1.49 -45.47
N GLU A 4 4.78 -0.28 -45.10
CA GLU A 4 4.91 0.24 -43.74
C GLU A 4 4.12 -0.68 -42.80
N MET A 5 4.84 -1.49 -42.02
CA MET A 5 4.28 -2.23 -40.90
C MET A 5 3.94 -1.23 -39.80
N ALA A 6 2.69 -0.75 -39.78
CA ALA A 6 2.17 0.04 -38.67
C ALA A 6 2.02 -0.85 -37.44
N PHE A 7 2.96 -0.75 -36.49
CA PHE A 7 2.81 -1.35 -35.16
C PHE A 7 1.62 -0.68 -34.46
N LYS A 8 0.56 -1.46 -34.22
CA LYS A 8 -0.60 -1.03 -33.46
C LYS A 8 -0.41 -1.49 -32.02
N PHE A 9 -0.20 -0.56 -31.09
CA PHE A 9 -0.43 -0.85 -29.68
C PHE A 9 -1.92 -1.15 -29.52
N ASN A 10 -2.28 -2.43 -29.39
CA ASN A 10 -3.46 -2.76 -28.63
C ASN A 10 -3.14 -2.36 -27.20
N LYS A 11 -3.44 -1.10 -26.84
CA LYS A 11 -3.89 -0.81 -25.49
C LYS A 11 -5.20 -1.59 -25.36
N THR A 12 -5.10 -2.90 -25.13
CA THR A 12 -6.04 -3.55 -24.24
C THR A 12 -5.99 -2.63 -23.03
N GLN A 13 -7.04 -1.83 -22.86
CA GLN A 13 -7.34 -1.27 -21.57
C GLN A 13 -7.22 -2.47 -20.64
N SER A 14 -6.13 -2.54 -19.90
CA SER A 14 -6.08 -3.28 -18.67
C SER A 14 -7.02 -2.51 -17.75
N GLN A 15 -8.32 -2.60 -18.03
CA GLN A 15 -9.35 -2.67 -17.00
C GLN A 15 -9.05 -3.97 -16.26
N THR A 16 -7.94 -3.97 -15.54
CA THR A 16 -7.73 -4.89 -14.47
C THR A 16 -8.84 -4.54 -13.49
N ASN A 17 -9.93 -5.33 -13.49
CA ASN A 17 -10.87 -5.47 -12.38
C ASN A 17 -10.13 -6.05 -11.14
N VAL A 18 -8.89 -5.60 -10.92
CA VAL A 18 -8.06 -5.98 -9.78
C VAL A 18 -8.54 -5.07 -8.66
N PRO A 19 -9.14 -5.64 -7.61
CA PRO A 19 -9.74 -4.82 -6.58
C PRO A 19 -8.69 -3.91 -5.92
N ARG A 20 -9.04 -2.64 -5.74
CA ARG A 20 -8.15 -1.62 -5.15
C ARG A 20 -8.61 -1.34 -3.73
N VAL A 21 -7.71 -1.46 -2.77
CA VAL A 21 -8.01 -1.17 -1.35
C VAL A 21 -7.86 0.33 -1.14
N VAL A 22 -8.82 0.94 -0.45
CA VAL A 22 -8.78 2.35 -0.08
C VAL A 22 -8.55 2.47 1.41
N MET A 23 -7.51 3.18 1.79
CA MET A 23 -7.26 3.63 3.15
C MET A 23 -7.96 4.97 3.35
N ALA A 24 -8.76 5.08 4.41
CA ALA A 24 -9.38 6.33 4.85
C ALA A 24 -8.78 6.73 6.20
N LEU A 25 -8.11 7.88 6.23
CA LEU A 25 -7.47 8.43 7.42
C LEU A 25 -8.29 9.61 7.92
N GLU A 26 -8.90 9.48 9.09
CA GLU A 26 -9.56 10.59 9.76
C GLU A 26 -8.53 11.42 10.51
N MET A 27 -8.42 12.69 10.10
CA MET A 27 -7.56 13.68 10.70
C MET A 27 -8.44 14.71 11.39
N SER A 28 -8.21 14.91 12.69
CA SER A 28 -8.90 15.93 13.48
C SER A 28 -7.94 17.07 13.80
N ASP A 29 -8.28 18.28 13.36
CA ASP A 29 -7.57 19.51 13.75
C ASP A 29 -8.56 20.52 14.30
N ASN A 30 -8.37 20.93 15.56
CA ASN A 30 -9.18 21.94 16.25
C ASN A 30 -10.71 21.73 16.15
N GLY A 31 -11.15 20.47 16.17
CA GLY A 31 -12.57 20.10 16.09
C GLY A 31 -13.12 19.95 14.67
N ASN A 32 -12.32 20.25 13.64
CA ASN A 32 -12.65 19.91 12.26
C ASN A 32 -12.09 18.52 11.95
N VAL A 33 -12.99 17.60 11.60
CA VAL A 33 -12.62 16.25 11.14
C VAL A 33 -12.63 16.26 9.62
N SER A 34 -11.52 15.81 9.04
CA SER A 34 -11.36 15.59 7.61
C SER A 34 -10.93 14.15 7.35
N THR A 35 -11.36 13.58 6.24
CA THR A 35 -10.96 12.23 5.85
C THR A 35 -10.08 12.30 4.61
N LEU A 36 -8.84 11.86 4.73
CA LEU A 36 -7.93 11.71 3.61
C LEU A 36 -8.04 10.29 3.07
N LYS A 37 -8.16 10.13 1.74
CA LYS A 37 -8.28 8.83 1.11
C LYS A 37 -7.11 8.54 0.19
N TYR A 38 -6.60 7.32 0.26
CA TYR A 38 -5.52 6.84 -0.60
C TYR A 38 -5.81 5.43 -1.10
N VAL A 39 -5.45 5.15 -2.33
CA VAL A 39 -5.39 3.76 -2.81
C VAL A 39 -4.10 3.12 -2.30
N VAL A 40 -4.26 1.97 -1.65
CA VAL A 40 -3.16 1.17 -1.14
C VAL A 40 -2.74 0.15 -2.19
N PRO A 41 -1.46 0.16 -2.63
CA PRO A 41 -0.95 -0.83 -3.55
C PRO A 41 -0.90 -2.20 -2.87
N ARG A 42 -1.25 -3.24 -3.63
CA ARG A 42 -1.24 -4.62 -3.13
C ARG A 42 0.14 -5.23 -3.25
N LEU A 43 0.66 -5.78 -2.16
CA LEU A 43 1.90 -6.54 -2.19
C LEU A 43 1.63 -7.97 -2.68
N SER A 44 2.45 -8.42 -3.63
CA SER A 44 2.36 -9.81 -4.08
C SER A 44 2.90 -10.75 -3.00
N ARG A 45 2.27 -11.93 -2.86
CA ARG A 45 2.72 -12.96 -1.92
C ARG A 45 4.19 -13.33 -2.14
N THR A 46 4.63 -13.42 -3.40
CA THR A 46 6.02 -13.72 -3.75
C THR A 46 6.99 -12.70 -3.15
N LYS A 47 6.63 -11.41 -3.20
CA LYS A 47 7.45 -10.34 -2.68
C LYS A 47 7.55 -10.36 -1.16
N VAL A 48 6.43 -10.59 -0.46
CA VAL A 48 6.42 -10.75 0.99
C VAL A 48 7.27 -11.95 1.42
N VAL A 49 7.14 -13.09 0.72
CA VAL A 49 7.93 -14.30 1.00
C VAL A 49 9.43 -14.07 0.75
N ALA A 50 9.79 -13.36 -0.32
CA ALA A 50 11.18 -13.01 -0.60
C ALA A 50 11.78 -12.15 0.53
N ALA A 51 11.07 -11.10 0.96
CA ALA A 51 11.50 -10.26 2.08
C ALA A 51 11.62 -11.06 3.39
N GLN A 52 10.69 -11.98 3.66
CA GLN A 52 10.78 -12.89 4.82
C GLN A 52 12.01 -13.80 4.76
N TYR A 53 12.34 -14.32 3.59
CA TYR A 53 13.53 -15.15 3.40
C TYR A 53 14.82 -14.35 3.66
N ASP A 54 14.93 -13.16 3.08
CA ASP A 54 16.10 -12.30 3.24
C ASP A 54 16.30 -11.83 4.69
N ALA A 55 15.20 -11.53 5.39
CA ALA A 55 15.22 -11.16 6.80
C ALA A 55 15.71 -12.32 7.69
N ARG A 56 15.20 -13.55 7.48
CA ARG A 56 15.66 -14.75 8.22
C ARG A 56 17.13 -15.08 7.98
N ARG A 57 17.63 -14.80 6.79
CA ARG A 57 19.05 -15.01 6.44
C ARG A 57 19.94 -13.98 7.12
N SER A 58 19.49 -12.74 7.19
CA SER A 58 20.24 -11.61 7.72
C SER A 58 20.30 -11.61 9.26
N VAL A 59 19.26 -12.10 9.92
CA VAL A 59 19.16 -12.11 11.39
C VAL A 59 18.78 -13.52 11.86
N LYS A 60 19.71 -14.17 12.59
CA LYS A 60 19.50 -15.52 13.13
C LYS A 60 18.65 -15.50 14.40
N GLY A 61 17.78 -16.49 14.57
CA GLY A 61 16.99 -16.66 15.81
C GLY A 61 15.79 -15.73 15.95
N VAL A 62 15.40 -15.03 14.88
CA VAL A 62 14.27 -14.08 14.88
C VAL A 62 12.94 -14.81 15.04
N GLY A 63 12.14 -14.38 16.02
CA GLY A 63 10.77 -14.84 16.22
C GLY A 63 9.79 -14.27 15.19
N GLY A 64 8.57 -14.82 15.12
CA GLY A 64 7.57 -14.45 14.10
C GLY A 64 7.22 -12.96 14.07
N ALA A 65 6.96 -12.35 15.23
CA ALA A 65 6.62 -10.93 15.34
C ALA A 65 7.78 -10.01 14.89
N GLN A 66 9.01 -10.34 15.28
CA GLN A 66 10.18 -9.57 14.89
C GLN A 66 10.48 -9.73 13.39
N LEU A 67 10.23 -10.90 12.83
CA LEU A 67 10.34 -11.12 11.37
C LEU A 67 9.32 -10.26 10.61
N GLN A 68 8.07 -10.20 11.09
CA GLN A 68 7.02 -9.36 10.50
C GLN A 68 7.44 -7.88 10.50
N ALA A 69 7.99 -7.38 11.60
CA ALA A 69 8.45 -6.00 11.71
C ALA A 69 9.59 -5.67 10.72
N ILE A 70 10.58 -6.57 10.58
CA ILE A 70 11.68 -6.39 9.62
C ILE A 70 11.16 -6.34 8.18
N VAL A 71 10.24 -7.24 7.84
CA VAL A 71 9.64 -7.33 6.50
C VAL A 71 8.75 -6.13 6.19
N SER A 72 7.97 -5.69 7.18
CA SER A 72 7.17 -4.47 7.06
C SER A 72 8.10 -3.30 6.75
N ASN A 73 9.11 -3.07 7.59
CA ASN A 73 10.06 -1.97 7.44
C ASN A 73 10.83 -1.99 6.11
N SER A 74 11.16 -3.16 5.56
CA SER A 74 11.88 -3.24 4.29
C SER A 74 11.00 -2.92 3.08
N LEU A 75 9.68 -3.11 3.19
CA LEU A 75 8.71 -2.86 2.10
C LEU A 75 7.97 -1.54 2.26
N SER A 76 8.01 -0.95 3.46
CA SER A 76 7.38 0.32 3.85
C SER A 76 7.65 1.48 2.91
N GLY A 77 8.91 1.72 2.53
CA GLY A 77 9.25 2.86 1.65
C GLY A 77 8.64 2.74 0.24
N GLU A 78 8.59 1.53 -0.30
CA GLU A 78 7.95 1.28 -1.59
C GLU A 78 6.43 1.40 -1.49
N LEU A 79 5.83 0.90 -0.40
CA LEU A 79 4.41 1.06 -0.14
C LEU A 79 4.01 2.54 -0.07
N LEU A 80 4.76 3.34 0.69
CA LEU A 80 4.51 4.78 0.82
C LEU A 80 4.58 5.50 -0.52
N SER A 81 5.68 5.33 -1.24
CA SER A 81 5.89 5.99 -2.54
C SER A 81 4.90 5.56 -3.63
N SER A 82 4.17 4.48 -3.41
CA SER A 82 3.18 3.93 -4.33
C SER A 82 1.72 4.20 -3.90
N LEU A 83 1.51 4.99 -2.84
CA LEU A 83 0.17 5.45 -2.46
C LEU A 83 -0.35 6.43 -3.50
N GLU A 84 -1.61 6.25 -3.91
CA GLU A 84 -2.26 7.16 -4.85
C GLU A 84 -3.34 7.97 -4.12
N PRO A 85 -3.22 9.31 -4.05
CA PRO A 85 -4.22 10.14 -3.39
C PRO A 85 -5.56 10.13 -4.14
N ILE A 86 -6.66 10.18 -3.38
CA ILE A 86 -8.02 10.29 -3.88
C ILE A 86 -8.61 11.64 -3.45
N ASP A 87 -9.45 12.23 -4.29
CA ASP A 87 -10.23 13.45 -4.00
C ASP A 87 -9.39 14.63 -3.47
N GLY A 88 -8.16 14.78 -4.00
CA GLY A 88 -7.27 15.88 -3.64
C GLY A 88 -6.55 15.70 -2.30
N ALA A 89 -6.50 14.47 -1.77
CA ALA A 89 -5.61 14.14 -0.65
C ALA A 89 -4.15 14.56 -0.97
N PRO A 90 -3.38 14.99 0.05
CA PRO A 90 -2.04 15.50 -0.18
C PRO A 90 -1.08 14.42 -0.71
N GLU A 91 0.02 14.87 -1.30
CA GLU A 91 1.13 13.98 -1.67
C GLU A 91 1.73 13.29 -0.43
N VAL A 92 2.34 12.13 -0.63
CA VAL A 92 2.83 11.24 0.44
C VAL A 92 3.78 11.94 1.40
N ASP A 93 4.69 12.78 0.92
CA ASP A 93 5.64 13.51 1.78
C ASP A 93 4.91 14.38 2.81
N LYS A 94 3.85 15.08 2.38
CA LYS A 94 3.01 15.89 3.27
C LYS A 94 2.14 15.03 4.17
N LEU A 95 1.68 13.88 3.69
CA LEU A 95 0.95 12.92 4.53
C LEU A 95 1.83 12.46 5.71
N VAL A 96 3.08 12.10 5.45
CA VAL A 96 4.02 11.67 6.50
C VAL A 96 4.27 12.78 7.51
N GLU A 97 4.46 14.02 7.05
CA GLU A 97 4.57 15.19 7.94
C GLU A 97 3.31 15.38 8.81
N LEU A 98 2.11 15.19 8.25
CA LEU A 98 0.84 15.35 8.97
C LEU A 98 0.58 14.25 10.00
N ILE A 99 1.02 13.02 9.74
CA ILE A 99 0.90 11.90 10.68
C ILE A 99 1.80 12.13 11.90
N GLY A 100 3.01 12.64 11.66
CA GLY A 100 4.03 12.88 12.67
C GLY A 100 4.67 11.58 13.18
N ASP A 101 5.85 11.71 13.78
CA ASP A 101 6.67 10.58 14.22
C ASP A 101 5.95 9.67 15.24
N ASP A 102 5.14 10.27 16.12
CA ASP A 102 4.43 9.57 17.19
C ASP A 102 3.39 8.56 16.66
N ASN A 103 2.81 8.82 15.48
CA ASN A 103 1.80 7.95 14.87
C ASN A 103 2.35 7.15 13.68
N LEU A 104 3.57 7.44 13.25
CA LEU A 104 4.15 6.86 12.03
C LEU A 104 4.23 5.33 12.11
N GLU A 105 4.64 4.77 13.25
CA GLU A 105 4.73 3.31 13.41
C GLU A 105 3.36 2.61 13.27
N ALA A 106 2.33 3.15 13.92
CA ALA A 106 0.97 2.62 13.86
C ALA A 106 0.41 2.73 12.44
N PHE A 107 0.62 3.88 11.80
CA PHE A 107 0.25 4.11 10.41
C PHE A 107 0.91 3.11 9.46
N MET A 108 2.22 2.91 9.57
CA MET A 108 2.97 2.00 8.72
C MET A 108 2.55 0.53 8.93
N THR A 109 2.24 0.16 10.17
CA THR A 109 1.71 -1.16 10.49
C THR A 109 0.38 -1.41 9.79
N GLU A 110 -0.53 -0.44 9.85
CA GLU A 110 -1.84 -0.54 9.21
C GLU A 110 -1.72 -0.51 7.68
N LEU A 111 -0.87 0.36 7.12
CA LEU A 111 -0.60 0.41 5.69
C LEU A 111 -0.10 -0.95 5.17
N PHE A 112 0.83 -1.59 5.88
CA PHE A 112 1.33 -2.91 5.51
C PHE A 112 0.24 -3.98 5.60
N ARG A 113 -0.62 -3.93 6.62
CA ARG A 113 -1.78 -4.81 6.75
C ARG A 113 -2.74 -4.64 5.57
N LEU A 114 -3.14 -3.41 5.26
CA LEU A 114 -4.01 -3.09 4.12
C LEU A 114 -3.41 -3.51 2.77
N ALA A 115 -2.09 -3.60 2.65
CA ALA A 115 -1.41 -4.05 1.43
C ALA A 115 -1.31 -5.58 1.30
N THR A 116 -1.46 -6.33 2.39
CA THR A 116 -1.20 -7.79 2.44
C THR A 116 -2.43 -8.61 2.79
N GLU A 117 -3.35 -8.07 3.59
CA GLU A 117 -4.54 -8.75 4.08
C GLU A 117 -5.51 -9.11 2.96
N ASP A 118 -6.22 -10.22 3.07
CA ASP A 118 -7.15 -10.64 2.02
C ASP A 118 -8.37 -9.71 1.91
N TYR A 119 -8.92 -9.60 0.68
CA TYR A 119 -10.01 -8.68 0.42
C TYR A 119 -11.32 -9.02 1.15
N ALA A 120 -11.55 -10.29 1.52
CA ALA A 120 -12.79 -10.67 2.20
C ALA A 120 -12.74 -10.19 3.66
N THR A 121 -11.61 -10.37 4.32
CA THR A 121 -11.33 -9.84 5.67
C THR A 121 -11.44 -8.32 5.68
N LEU A 122 -10.76 -7.63 4.76
CA LEU A 122 -10.84 -6.16 4.67
C LEU A 122 -12.27 -5.66 4.48
N ARG A 123 -13.06 -6.27 3.58
CA ARG A 123 -14.47 -5.87 3.39
C ARG A 123 -15.33 -6.14 4.61
N ALA A 124 -15.09 -7.23 5.35
CA ALA A 124 -15.81 -7.54 6.58
C ALA A 124 -15.54 -6.50 7.68
N GLU A 125 -14.36 -5.89 7.68
CA GLU A 125 -13.97 -4.78 8.56
C GLU A 125 -14.50 -3.41 8.10
N GLY A 126 -15.18 -3.36 6.94
CA GLY A 126 -15.69 -2.10 6.37
C GLY A 126 -14.67 -1.31 5.57
N VAL A 127 -13.49 -1.87 5.28
CA VAL A 127 -12.51 -1.24 4.39
C VAL A 127 -13.06 -1.18 2.97
N GLU A 128 -12.97 -0.01 2.36
CA GLU A 128 -13.43 0.23 0.99
C GLU A 128 -12.53 -0.51 0.00
N VAL A 129 -13.13 -1.36 -0.85
CA VAL A 129 -12.42 -2.11 -1.89
C VAL A 129 -13.12 -1.87 -3.24
N LEU A 130 -12.54 -1.00 -4.06
CA LEU A 130 -13.04 -0.63 -5.38
C LEU A 130 -12.88 -1.80 -6.37
N GLN A 131 -13.80 -1.92 -7.33
CA GLN A 131 -13.77 -2.96 -8.38
C GLN A 131 -13.41 -2.39 -9.74
#